data_AF-W8TD88-F1
#
_entry.id   AF-W8TD88-F1
#
_cell.length_a   1.000
_cell.length_b   1.000
_cell.length_c   1.000
_cell.angle_alpha   90.00
_cell.angle_beta   90.00
_cell.angle_gamma   90.00
#
_symmetry.space_group_name_H-M   'P 1'
#
loop_
_entity.id
_entity.type
_entity.pdbx_description
1 polymer ?
#
loop_
_entity_poly.entity_id
_entity_poly.type
_entity_poly.pdbx_seq_one_letter_code
_entity_poly.pdbx_strand_id
1 'polypeptide(L)'
;MEMNLEMININANLVKEPVFSSFEKNGETIEVVNFTLVKSYGKDKEYTNCSAYGEKVELARELRPGDFVHVFGYFKERVKGDKTYKNFIVKSYNKITENKEEE
;
A
#
# COMPACT_ATOMS: atom_id res chain seq x y z
N MET A 1 -0.64 -24.21 10.63
CA MET A 1 0.49 -23.88 9.74
C MET A 1 0.59 -22.36 9.71
N GLU A 2 1.58 -21.79 10.40
CA GLU A 2 1.92 -20.38 10.21
C GLU A 2 2.30 -20.18 8.75
N MET A 3 1.55 -19.33 8.05
CA MET A 3 2.01 -18.83 6.76
C MET A 3 3.14 -17.86 7.06
N ASN A 4 4.38 -18.24 6.73
CA ASN A 4 5.49 -17.31 6.72
C ASN A 4 5.26 -16.30 5.60
N LEU A 5 4.58 -15.20 5.93
CA LEU A 5 4.41 -14.08 5.03
C LEU A 5 5.76 -13.38 4.90
N GLU A 6 6.28 -13.33 3.68
CA GLU A 6 7.48 -12.54 3.38
C GLU A 6 7.13 -11.05 3.47
N MET A 7 7.77 -10.39 4.43
CA MET A 7 7.64 -8.95 4.63
C MET A 7 8.59 -8.22 3.69
N ILE A 8 8.08 -7.23 2.98
CA ILE A 8 8.75 -6.54 1.89
C ILE A 8 8.68 -5.03 2.13
N ASN A 9 9.77 -4.34 1.78
CA ASN A 9 9.87 -2.89 1.72
C ASN A 9 9.82 -2.43 0.27
N ILE A 10 8.99 -1.43 -0.03
CA ILE A 10 8.89 -0.84 -1.37
C ILE A 10 8.99 0.68 -1.24
N ASN A 11 9.91 1.28 -1.99
CA ASN A 11 9.99 2.72 -2.20
C ASN A 11 9.56 3.03 -3.62
N ALA A 12 8.50 3.82 -3.78
CA ALA A 12 7.91 4.10 -5.08
C ALA A 12 7.04 5.38 -5.03
N ASN A 13 6.71 5.93 -6.21
CA ASN A 13 5.89 7.13 -6.29
C ASN A 13 4.40 6.79 -6.30
N LEU A 14 3.59 7.61 -5.65
CA LEU A 14 2.14 7.51 -5.70
C LEU A 14 1.64 7.89 -7.10
N VAL A 15 0.79 7.05 -7.70
CA VAL A 15 0.28 7.27 -9.07
C VAL A 15 -0.84 8.31 -9.11
N LYS A 16 -1.76 8.25 -8.15
CA LYS A 16 -2.99 9.05 -8.10
C LYS A 16 -3.48 9.17 -6.66
N GLU A 17 -4.47 10.04 -6.45
CA GLU A 17 -5.11 10.23 -5.14
C GLU A 17 -5.56 8.90 -4.52
N PRO A 18 -5.31 8.66 -3.21
CA PRO A 18 -5.77 7.46 -2.52
C PRO A 18 -7.30 7.38 -2.51
N VAL A 19 -7.82 6.15 -2.61
CA VAL A 19 -9.27 5.87 -2.59
C VAL A 19 -9.66 5.33 -1.22
N PHE A 20 -10.51 6.08 -0.53
CA PHE A 20 -11.01 5.77 0.80
C PHE A 20 -12.35 5.05 0.73
N SER A 21 -12.52 4.03 1.57
CA SER A 21 -13.75 3.24 1.66
C SER A 21 -13.86 2.60 3.04
N SER A 22 -15.00 2.00 3.35
CA SER A 22 -15.19 1.19 4.55
C SER A 22 -16.05 -0.02 4.25
N PHE A 23 -15.98 -1.03 5.13
CA PHE A 23 -16.84 -2.20 5.05
C PHE A 23 -17.14 -2.76 6.45
N GLU A 24 -18.30 -3.39 6.60
CA GLU A 24 -18.67 -4.08 7.84
C GLU A 24 -18.04 -5.46 7.92
N LYS A 25 -17.44 -5.80 9.07
CA LYS A 25 -16.95 -7.13 9.37
C LYS A 25 -17.14 -7.43 10.85
N ASN A 26 -17.83 -8.52 11.16
CA ASN A 26 -18.10 -8.94 12.54
C ASN A 26 -18.80 -7.87 13.40
N GLY A 27 -19.61 -7.00 12.78
CA GLY A 27 -20.29 -5.89 13.47
C GLY A 27 -19.42 -4.65 13.71
N GLU A 28 -18.21 -4.61 13.15
CA GLU A 28 -17.32 -3.46 13.17
C GLU A 28 -17.15 -2.86 11.77
N THR A 29 -17.23 -1.53 11.69
CA THR A 29 -16.87 -0.78 10.50
C THR A 29 -15.34 -0.73 10.37
N ILE A 30 -14.80 -1.30 9.30
CA ILE A 30 -13.37 -1.27 8.99
C ILE A 30 -13.11 -0.28 7.86
N GLU A 31 -12.38 0.78 8.16
CA GLU A 31 -11.89 1.74 7.15
C GLU A 31 -10.71 1.15 6.36
N VAL A 32 -10.66 1.51 5.08
CA VAL A 32 -9.65 1.07 4.12
C VAL A 32 -9.24 2.23 3.22
N VAL A 33 -7.95 2.37 2.99
CA VAL A 33 -7.42 3.19 1.91
C VAL A 33 -6.70 2.30 0.90
N ASN A 34 -7.00 2.54 -0.38
CA ASN A 34 -6.38 1.87 -1.51
C ASN A 34 -5.60 2.88 -2.33
N PHE A 35 -4.34 2.60 -2.61
CA PHE A 35 -3.50 3.44 -3.43
C PHE A 35 -2.58 2.61 -4.31
N THR A 36 -2.13 3.17 -5.43
CA THR A 36 -1.25 2.49 -6.38
C THR A 36 0.09 3.19 -6.40
N LEU A 37 1.16 2.44 -6.19
CA LEU A 37 2.52 2.91 -6.33
C LEU A 37 3.09 2.49 -7.68
N VAL A 38 3.99 3.32 -8.23
CA VAL A 38 4.76 3.00 -9.43
C VAL A 38 6.25 3.12 -9.16
N LYS A 39 6.98 2.06 -9.51
CA LYS A 39 8.44 2.06 -9.56
C LYS A 39 8.88 2.03 -11.01
N SER A 40 9.70 3.00 -11.41
CA SER A 40 10.20 3.12 -12.78
C SER A 40 11.62 2.61 -12.87
N TYR A 41 11.91 1.80 -13.90
CA TYR A 41 13.24 1.28 -14.22
C TYR A 41 13.58 1.69 -15.66
N GLY A 42 13.84 2.98 -15.86
CA GLY A 42 14.00 3.56 -17.20
C GLY A 42 12.68 3.59 -17.97
N LYS A 43 12.53 2.75 -19.00
CA LYS A 43 11.29 2.68 -19.81
C LYS A 43 10.22 1.78 -19.18
N ASP A 44 10.63 0.84 -18.32
CA ASP A 44 9.73 -0.11 -17.68
C ASP A 44 9.13 0.44 -16.40
N LYS A 45 7.90 0.04 -16.09
CA LYS A 45 7.17 0.45 -14.90
C LYS A 45 6.55 -0.76 -14.21
N GLU A 46 6.76 -0.87 -12.91
CA GLU A 46 6.10 -1.83 -12.05
C GLU A 46 5.07 -1.11 -11.20
N TYR A 47 3.84 -1.63 -11.17
CA TYR A 47 2.72 -1.06 -10.43
C TYR A 47 2.32 -1.98 -9.28
N THR A 48 2.24 -1.41 -8.09
CA THR A 48 1.85 -2.14 -6.88
C THR A 48 0.56 -1.55 -6.33
N ASN A 49 -0.49 -2.36 -6.26
CA ASN A 49 -1.73 -1.99 -5.57
C ASN A 49 -1.57 -2.28 -4.07
N CYS A 50 -1.78 -1.25 -3.27
CA CYS A 50 -1.60 -1.26 -1.83
C CYS A 50 -2.94 -1.02 -1.14
N SER A 51 -3.19 -1.77 -0.06
CA SER A 51 -4.32 -1.54 0.84
C SER A 51 -3.84 -1.41 2.28
N ALA A 52 -4.24 -0.33 2.95
CA ALA A 52 -4.03 -0.11 4.38
C ALA A 52 -5.38 -0.02 5.10
N TYR A 53 -5.41 -0.45 6.37
CA TYR A 53 -6.65 -0.62 7.14
C TYR A 53 -6.55 0.07 8.51
N GLY A 54 -7.71 0.50 9.03
CA GLY A 54 -7.85 1.08 10.37
C GLY A 54 -7.11 2.40 10.52
N GLU A 55 -6.45 2.61 11.67
CA GLU A 55 -5.77 3.87 12.06
C GLU A 55 -4.82 4.46 11.00
N LYS A 56 -4.30 3.62 10.10
CA LYS A 56 -3.37 4.04 9.06
C LYS A 56 -4.05 4.86 7.98
N VAL A 57 -5.36 4.69 7.77
CA VAL A 57 -6.15 5.35 6.72
C VAL A 57 -5.96 6.86 6.75
N GLU A 58 -5.98 7.48 7.93
CA GLU A 58 -5.85 8.94 8.07
C GLU A 58 -4.51 9.48 7.52
N LEU A 59 -3.41 8.73 7.66
CA LEU A 59 -2.10 9.12 7.13
C LEU A 59 -2.10 9.25 5.60
N ALA A 60 -2.97 8.52 4.90
CA ALA A 60 -3.05 8.63 3.44
C ALA A 60 -3.71 9.94 2.97
N ARG A 61 -4.40 10.69 3.82
CA ARG A 61 -5.07 11.94 3.42
C ARG A 61 -4.08 13.04 3.02
N GLU A 62 -2.84 12.95 3.51
CA GLU A 62 -1.78 13.92 3.18
C GLU A 62 -1.01 13.56 1.91
N LEU A 63 -1.16 12.33 1.42
CA LEU A 63 -0.47 11.86 0.22
C LEU A 63 -1.07 12.49 -1.04
N ARG A 64 -0.19 12.91 -1.95
CA ARG A 64 -0.56 13.51 -3.24
C ARG A 64 0.10 12.76 -4.40
N PRO A 65 -0.49 12.75 -5.60
CA PRO A 65 0.12 12.15 -6.79
C PRO A 65 1.55 12.64 -6.99
N GLY A 66 2.47 11.70 -7.23
CA GLY A 66 3.90 11.97 -7.38
C GLY A 66 4.72 11.82 -6.09
N ASP A 67 4.08 11.84 -4.91
CA ASP A 67 4.78 11.68 -3.62
C ASP A 67 5.62 10.40 -3.59
N PHE A 68 6.86 10.49 -3.12
CA PHE A 68 7.71 9.33 -2.89
C PHE A 68 7.34 8.70 -1.55
N VAL A 69 6.95 7.44 -1.57
CA VAL A 69 6.37 6.74 -0.41
C VAL A 69 7.16 5.47 -0.14
N HIS A 70 7.55 5.28 1.11
CA HIS A 70 7.99 3.99 1.62
C HIS A 70 6.78 3.22 2.15
N VAL A 71 6.63 1.96 1.74
CA VAL A 71 5.65 1.03 2.30
C VAL A 71 6.33 -0.25 2.78
N PHE A 72 5.92 -0.71 3.95
CA PHE A 72 6.29 -2.00 4.52
C PHE A 72 5.04 -2.86 4.65
N GLY A 73 5.10 -4.11 4.20
CA GLY A 73 3.92 -4.97 4.12
C GLY A 73 4.23 -6.32 3.51
N TYR A 74 3.21 -7.01 3.04
CA TYR A 74 3.37 -8.31 2.37
C TYR A 74 2.36 -8.46 1.24
N PHE A 75 2.66 -9.34 0.28
CA PHE A 75 1.69 -9.71 -0.74
C PHE A 75 0.71 -10.75 -0.22
N LYS A 76 -0.58 -10.46 -0.36
CA LYS A 76 -1.66 -11.41 -0.15
C LYS A 76 -2.20 -11.84 -1.50
N GLU A 77 -2.15 -13.14 -1.75
CA GLU A 77 -2.73 -13.74 -2.93
C GLU A 77 -4.13 -14.26 -2.65
N ARG A 78 -5.01 -14.09 -3.63
CA ARG A 78 -6.35 -14.66 -3.65
C ARG A 78 -6.59 -15.31 -4.99
N VAL A 79 -6.76 -16.63 -4.98
CA VAL A 79 -7.21 -17.37 -6.16
C VAL A 79 -8.72 -17.27 -6.26
N LYS A 80 -9.23 -16.89 -7.42
CA LYS A 80 -10.66 -16.88 -7.74
C LYS A 80 -10.83 -17.46 -9.15
N GLY A 81 -11.25 -18.72 -9.20
CA GLY A 81 -11.28 -19.48 -10.46
C GLY A 81 -9.85 -19.73 -10.96
N ASP A 82 -9.61 -19.35 -12.22
CA ASP A 82 -8.32 -19.42 -12.91
C ASP A 82 -7.42 -18.18 -12.69
N LYS A 83 -7.91 -17.18 -11.95
CA LYS A 83 -7.19 -15.91 -11.73
C LYS A 83 -6.59 -15.85 -10.33
N THR A 84 -5.32 -15.49 -10.27
CA THR A 84 -4.64 -15.12 -9.02
C THR A 84 -4.57 -13.60 -8.91
N TYR A 85 -5.20 -13.06 -7.87
CA TYR A 85 -5.14 -11.65 -7.54
C TYR A 85 -4.11 -11.43 -6.44
N LYS A 86 -3.13 -10.55 -6.70
CA LYS A 86 -2.07 -10.21 -5.78
C LYS A 86 -2.30 -8.77 -5.30
N ASN A 87 -2.45 -8.58 -3.99
CA ASN A 87 -2.60 -7.26 -3.38
C ASN A 87 -1.55 -7.06 -2.29
N PHE A 88 -0.98 -5.88 -2.18
CA PHE A 88 0.00 -5.58 -1.14
C PHE A 88 -0.70 -5.05 0.10
N ILE A 89 -0.67 -5.82 1.19
CA ILE A 89 -1.26 -5.44 2.47
C ILE A 89 -0.23 -4.65 3.26
N VAL A 90 -0.52 -3.38 3.49
CA VAL A 90 0.40 -2.43 4.11
C VAL A 90 0.33 -2.54 5.64
N LYS A 91 1.49 -2.64 6.28
CA LYS A 91 1.68 -2.60 7.74
C LYS A 91 2.10 -1.23 8.23
N SER A 92 2.93 -0.54 7.48
CA SER A 92 3.27 0.86 7.73
C SER A 92 3.67 1.54 6.42
N TYR A 93 3.55 2.86 6.40
CA TYR A 93 4.01 3.68 5.30
C TYR A 93 4.27 5.11 5.73
N ASN A 94 5.13 5.79 5.01
CA ASN A 94 5.40 7.20 5.19
C ASN A 94 5.77 7.85 3.86
N LYS A 95 5.40 9.11 3.71
CA LYS A 95 6.00 9.97 2.70
C LYS A 95 7.47 10.16 3.03
N ILE A 96 8.34 10.04 2.04
CA ILE A 96 9.74 10.43 2.12
C ILE A 96 9.82 11.86 1.58
N THR A 97 10.17 12.80 2.45
CA THR A 97 10.55 14.15 2.08
C THR A 97 12.08 14.26 2.13
N GLU A 98 12.69 15.08 1.28
CA GLU A 98 14.15 15.25 1.20
C GLU A 98 14.78 15.91 2.46
N ASN A 99 14.03 16.07 3.56
CA ASN A 99 14.47 16.72 4.79
C ASN A 99 14.41 15.78 6.00
N LYS A 100 15.21 14.72 5.97
CA LYS A 100 15.75 14.13 7.20
C LYS A 100 17.24 13.88 6.96
N GLU A 101 18.03 14.89 7.32
CA GLU A 101 19.38 14.65 7.81
C GLU A 101 19.26 13.59 8.90
N GLU A 102 19.97 12.48 8.73
CA GLU A 102 20.18 11.49 9.78
C GLU A 102 21.00 12.18 10.89
N GLU A 103 20.38 12.51 12.02
CA GLU A 103 21.07 12.72 13.30
C GLU A 103 20.98 11.47 14.17
#